data_AF-A0ABD0R272-F1
#
_entry.id   AF-A0ABD0R272-F1
#
_cell.length_a   1.000
_cell.length_b   1.000
_cell.length_c   1.000
_cell.angle_alpha   90.00
_cell.angle_beta   90.00
_cell.angle_gamma   90.00
#
_symmetry.space_group_name_H-M   'P 1'
#
loop_
_entity.id
_entity.type
_entity.pdbx_description
1 polymer ?
#
loop_
_entity_poly.entity_id
_entity_poly.type
_entity_poly.pdbx_seq_one_letter_code
_entity_poly.pdbx_strand_id
1 'polypeptide(L)' 'GTGRLHCIKERMNEAMYCDILGKNLLPSVRALKMGRGWVFQHDNDPKHTARKTKEWL' A
#
# COMPACT_ATOMS: atom_id res chain seq x y z
N GLY A 1 -8.35 14.50 0.79
CA GLY A 1 -7.07 14.90 1.39
C GLY A 1 -5.97 13.96 0.93
N THR A 2 -4.70 14.31 1.16
CA THR A 2 -3.55 13.49 0.74
C THR A 2 -3.15 12.50 1.84
N GLY A 3 -2.92 11.24 1.47
CA GLY A 3 -2.37 10.22 2.36
C GLY A 3 -0.88 10.39 2.62
N ARG A 4 -0.23 9.39 3.22
CA ARG A 4 1.22 9.41 3.43
C ARG A 4 1.96 9.24 2.10
N LEU A 5 2.99 10.06 1.89
CA LEU A 5 3.92 9.93 0.77
C LEU A 5 5.20 9.24 1.24
N HIS A 6 5.70 8.30 0.45
CA HIS A 6 6.94 7.59 0.72
C HIS A 6 7.81 7.60 -0.53
N CYS A 7 9.02 8.15 -0.41
CA CYS A 7 9.98 8.21 -1.52
C CYS A 7 10.76 6.89 -1.59
N ILE A 8 10.67 6.20 -2.72
CA ILE A 8 11.40 4.96 -2.97
C ILE A 8 12.65 5.32 -3.79
N LYS A 9 13.83 5.08 -3.24
CA LYS A 9 15.11 5.43 -3.88
C LYS A 9 15.64 4.35 -4.82
N GLU A 10 15.14 3.13 -4.67
CA GLU A 10 15.57 1.95 -5.42
C GLU A 10 14.40 1.36 -6.21
N ARG A 11 14.69 0.36 -7.06
CA ARG A 11 13.64 -0.38 -7.75
C ARG A 11 12.82 -1.18 -6.73
N MET A 12 11.55 -0.83 -6.57
CA MET A 12 10.65 -1.51 -5.64
C MET A 12 10.45 -2.98 -6.03
N ASN A 13 10.62 -3.87 -5.06
CA ASN A 13 10.23 -5.29 -5.15
C ASN A 13 8.99 -5.58 -4.29
N GLU A 14 8.49 -6.81 -4.33
CA GLU A 14 7.26 -7.20 -3.61
C GLU A 14 7.41 -7.11 -2.09
N ALA A 15 8.61 -7.37 -1.54
CA ALA A 15 8.86 -7.30 -0.11
C ALA A 15 8.81 -5.84 0.40
N MET A 16 9.46 -4.93 -0.33
CA MET A 16 9.42 -3.49 -0.07
C MET A 16 8.00 -2.95 -0.20
N TYR A 17 7.24 -3.43 -1.19
CA TYR A 17 5.84 -3.02 -1.35
C TYR A 17 5.00 -3.38 -0.12
N CYS A 18 5.07 -4.63 0.37
CA CYS A 18 4.35 -5.04 1.58
C CYS A 18 4.77 -4.21 2.81
N ASP A 19 6.06 -3.91 2.97
CA ASP A 19 6.57 -3.08 4.07
C ASP A 19 6.02 -1.64 4.00
N ILE A 20 5.99 -1.05 2.80
CA ILE A 20 5.41 0.29 2.58
C ILE A 20 3.91 0.26 2.89
N LEU A 21 3.16 -0.75 2.44
CA LEU A 21 1.74 -0.87 2.75
C LEU A 21 1.50 -0.97 4.25
N GLY A 22 2.25 -1.82 4.96
CA GLY A 22 2.13 -1.96 6.42
C GLY A 22 2.41 -0.68 7.19
N LYS A 23 3.40 0.11 6.74
CA LYS A 23 3.75 1.37 7.39
C LYS A 23 2.78 2.51 7.08
N ASN A 24 2.09 2.49 5.94
CA ASN A 24 1.42 3.69 5.41
C ASN A 24 -0.08 3.55 5.17
N LEU A 25 -0.59 2.35 4.84
CA LEU A 25 -1.97 2.18 4.36
C LEU A 25 -2.99 2.56 5.43
N LEU A 26 -3.04 1.81 6.54
CA LEU A 26 -4.00 2.08 7.62
C LEU A 26 -3.83 3.46 8.28
N PRO A 27 -2.61 3.95 8.54
CA PRO A 27 -2.43 5.31 9.02
C PRO A 27 -2.98 6.37 8.06
N SER A 28 -2.85 6.17 6.74
CA SER A 28 -3.42 7.10 5.75
C SER A 28 -4.95 7.08 5.77
N VAL A 29 -5.56 5.90 5.81
CA VAL A 29 -7.02 5.73 5.93
C VAL A 29 -7.56 6.46 7.16
N ARG A 30 -6.89 6.30 8.31
CA ARG A 30 -7.25 6.98 9.57
C ARG A 30 -7.07 8.49 9.49
N ALA A 31 -5.94 8.97 8.98
CA ALA A 31 -5.67 10.41 8.83
C ALA A 31 -6.68 11.09 7.90
N LEU A 32 -7.11 10.39 6.85
CA LEU A 32 -8.12 10.84 5.91
C LEU A 32 -9.56 10.66 6.43
N LYS A 33 -9.74 10.10 7.64
CA LYS A 33 -11.03 9.82 8.27
C LYS A 33 -11.96 9.03 7.34
N MET A 34 -11.40 8.09 6.58
CA MET A 34 -12.18 7.24 5.70
C MET A 34 -13.05 6.31 6.55
N GLY A 35 -14.33 6.18 6.15
CA GLY A 35 -15.29 5.31 6.83
C GLY A 35 -15.00 3.82 6.61
N ARG A 36 -15.89 2.97 7.13
CA ARG A 36 -15.86 1.53 6.84
C ARG A 36 -16.17 1.28 5.35
N GLY A 37 -15.58 0.23 4.78
CA GLY A 37 -15.81 -0.16 3.38
C GLY A 37 -15.00 0.64 2.34
N TRP A 38 -13.91 1.30 2.76
CA TRP A 38 -12.98 1.90 1.81
C TRP A 38 -12.33 0.83 0.93
N VAL A 39 -12.02 1.20 -0.31
CA VAL A 39 -11.40 0.31 -1.30
C VAL A 39 -9.96 0.73 -1.51
N PHE A 40 -9.03 -0.22 -1.42
CA PHE A 40 -7.65 -0.01 -1.84
C PHE A 40 -7.54 -0.22 -3.35
N GLN A 41 -7.02 0.78 -4.07
CA GLN A 41 -6.76 0.67 -5.50
C GLN A 41 -5.25 0.70 -5.75
N HIS A 42 -4.79 -0.21 -6.62
CA HIS A 42 -3.43 -0.28 -7.13
C HIS A 42 -3.46 -0.83 -8.56
N ASP A 43 -2.38 -0.66 -9.31
CA ASP A 43 -2.24 -1.24 -10.65
C ASP A 43 -1.91 -2.75 -10.58
N ASN A 44 -1.98 -3.41 -11.74
CA ASN A 44 -1.71 -4.85 -11.89
C ASN A 44 -0.22 -5.16 -12.10
N ASP A 45 0.71 -4.32 -11.63
CA ASP A 45 2.13 -4.64 -11.74
C ASP A 45 2.43 -5.99 -11.07
N PRO A 46 3.28 -6.86 -11.65
CA PRO A 46 3.62 -8.17 -11.08
C PRO A 46 3.98 -8.15 -9.59
N LYS A 47 4.63 -7.09 -9.10
CA LYS A 47 4.99 -6.98 -7.67
C LYS A 47 3.78 -6.69 -6.77
N HIS A 48 2.71 -6.12 -7.30
CA HIS A 48 1.46 -5.85 -6.56
C HIS A 48 0.52 -7.07 -6.59
N THR A 49 0.64 -7.91 -7.61
CA THR A 49 -0.15 -9.13 -7.79
C THR A 49 0.60 -10.40 -7.36
N ALA A 50 1.84 -10.27 -6.90
CA ALA A 50 2.66 -11.34 -6.36
C ALA A 50 1.97 -12.05 -5.19
N ARG A 51 2.23 -13.36 -5.04
CA ARG A 51 1.64 -14.16 -3.95
C ARG A 51 1.83 -13.52 -2.58
N LYS A 52 3.05 -13.06 -2.29
CA LYS A 52 3.40 -12.41 -1.02
C LYS A 52 2.56 -11.17 -0.73
N THR A 53 2.23 -10.40 -1.76
CA THR A 53 1.39 -9.20 -1.62
C THR A 53 -0.07 -9.57 -1.44
N LYS A 54 -0.56 -10.59 -2.15
CA LYS A 54 -1.92 -11.11 -1.97
C LYS A 54 -2.14 -11.72 -0.59
N GLU A 55 -1.13 -12.37 0.00
CA GLU A 55 -1.19 -12.90 1.37
C GLU A 55 -1.16 -11.80 2.43
N TRP A 56 -0.58 -10.64 2.10
CA TRP A 56 -0.50 -9.50 3.00
C TRP A 56 -1.79 -8.67 3.05
N LEU A 57 -2.47 -8.53 1.90
CA LEU A 57 -3.72 -7.78 1.73
C LEU A 57 -4.93 -8.52 2.32
#